data_AF-A0AB36DNQ9-F1
#
_entry.id   AF-A0AB36DNQ9-F1
#
_cell.length_a   1.000
_cell.length_b   1.000
_cell.length_c   1.000
_cell.angle_alpha   90.00
_cell.angle_beta   90.00
_cell.angle_gamma   90.00
#
_symmetry.space_group_name_H-M   'P 1'
#
loop_
_entity.id
_entity.type
_entity.pdbx_description
1 polymer ?
#
loop_
_entity_poly.entity_id
_entity_poly.type
_entity_poly.pdbx_seq_one_letter_code
_entity_poly.pdbx_strand_id
1 'polypeptide(L)'
;MPIYFSKRINSTGTTAGMIARLSATCIYVFLYMGWFFIPSTNSFENVEANWILGVSPLSFGAIGAVINFIVAIAVSAMGNPPPKEVQDLVESTRYPKGAGGAINH
;
A
#
# COMPACT_ATOMS: atom_id res chain seq x y z
N MET A 1 -8.72 1.03 -17.27
CA MET A 1 -9.64 0.39 -16.31
C MET A 1 -9.06 0.58 -14.91
N PRO A 2 -9.75 1.25 -13.98
CA PRO A 2 -9.19 1.57 -12.66
C PRO A 2 -9.00 0.30 -11.82
N ILE A 3 -7.89 0.27 -11.07
CA ILE A 3 -7.34 -0.87 -10.33
C ILE A 3 -8.33 -1.40 -9.27
N TYR A 4 -9.23 -0.54 -8.79
CA TYR A 4 -10.34 -0.87 -7.86
C TYR A 4 -11.35 -1.89 -8.43
N PHE A 5 -11.47 -2.01 -9.75
CA PHE A 5 -12.36 -2.96 -10.42
C PHE A 5 -11.71 -4.29 -10.79
N SER A 6 -10.51 -4.58 -10.27
CA SER A 6 -9.81 -5.83 -10.56
C SER A 6 -10.28 -6.96 -9.62
N LYS A 7 -10.89 -8.00 -10.18
CA LYS A 7 -11.30 -9.26 -9.51
C LYS A 7 -10.13 -10.06 -8.88
N ARG A 8 -8.90 -9.53 -8.89
CA ARG A 8 -7.70 -10.21 -8.38
C ARG A 8 -7.10 -9.62 -7.11
N ILE A 9 -7.47 -8.42 -6.65
CA ILE A 9 -6.95 -7.93 -5.36
C ILE A 9 -7.64 -8.69 -4.23
N ASN A 10 -6.86 -9.43 -3.46
CA ASN A 10 -7.32 -10.22 -2.33
C ASN A 10 -6.91 -9.56 -1.00
N SER A 11 -7.67 -9.85 0.07
CA SER A 11 -7.41 -9.27 1.39
C SER A 11 -5.99 -9.62 1.90
N THR A 12 -5.51 -10.81 1.57
CA THR A 12 -4.15 -11.28 1.91
C THR A 12 -3.06 -10.40 1.31
N GLY A 13 -3.16 -10.00 0.04
CA GLY A 13 -2.19 -9.13 -0.63
C GLY A 13 -2.26 -7.71 -0.11
N THR A 14 -3.44 -7.19 0.21
CA THR A 14 -3.58 -5.89 0.87
C THR A 14 -2.87 -5.87 2.23
N THR A 15 -3.10 -6.89 3.07
CA THR A 15 -2.44 -7.00 4.38
C THR A 15 -0.94 -7.18 4.25
N ALA A 16 -0.48 -8.03 3.33
CA ALA A 16 0.95 -8.23 3.07
C ALA A 16 1.62 -6.93 2.58
N GLY A 17 0.96 -6.18 1.69
CA GLY A 17 1.44 -4.89 1.23
C GLY A 17 1.53 -3.87 2.37
N MET A 18 0.52 -3.81 3.25
CA MET A 18 0.53 -2.89 4.41
C MET A 18 1.69 -3.21 5.36
N ILE A 19 1.91 -4.48 5.68
CA ILE A 19 3.02 -4.92 6.52
C ILE A 19 4.36 -4.58 5.87
N ALA A 20 4.54 -4.92 4.58
CA ALA A 20 5.78 -4.67 3.85
C ALA A 20 6.14 -3.18 3.76
N ARG A 21 5.16 -2.31 3.54
CA ARG A 21 5.39 -0.86 3.54
C ARG A 21 5.76 -0.35 4.92
N LEU A 22 5.03 -0.76 5.96
CA LEU A 22 5.29 -0.29 7.31
C LEU A 22 6.70 -0.71 7.73
N SER A 23 7.06 -1.98 7.52
CA SER A 23 8.39 -2.48 7.87
C SER A 23 9.49 -1.76 7.08
N ALA A 24 9.34 -1.61 5.75
CA ALA A 24 10.31 -0.89 4.93
C ALA A 24 10.49 0.57 5.37
N THR A 25 9.39 1.26 5.67
CA THR A 25 9.42 2.67 6.13
C THR A 25 10.06 2.78 7.51
N CYS A 26 9.68 1.91 8.46
CA CYS A 26 10.27 1.90 9.80
C CYS A 26 11.77 1.61 9.76
N ILE A 27 12.19 0.60 8.99
CA ILE A 27 13.61 0.25 8.85
C ILE A 27 14.40 1.43 8.28
N TYR A 28 13.90 2.07 7.22
CA TYR A 28 14.57 3.22 6.63
C TYR A 28 14.68 4.39 7.61
N VAL A 29 13.60 4.74 8.31
CA VAL A 29 13.62 5.82 9.31
C VAL A 29 14.58 5.50 10.46
N PHE A 30 14.58 4.27 10.99
CA PHE A 30 15.45 3.90 12.09
C PHE A 30 16.94 3.84 11.71
N LEU A 31 17.25 3.49 10.46
CA LEU A 31 18.63 3.50 9.96
C LEU A 31 19.27 4.90 10.02
N TYR A 32 18.51 5.96 9.71
CA TYR A 32 19.02 7.34 9.65
C TYR A 32 18.71 8.18 10.89
N MET A 33 17.51 8.06 11.46
CA MET A 33 17.09 8.84 12.64
C MET A 33 17.35 8.13 13.98
N GLY A 34 17.80 6.87 13.94
CA GLY A 34 18.09 6.07 15.11
C GLY A 34 16.97 5.10 15.45
N TRP A 35 17.36 3.93 15.97
CA TRP A 35 16.40 2.97 16.51
C TRP A 35 15.60 3.62 17.65
N PHE A 36 14.26 3.55 17.55
CA PHE A 36 13.34 4.19 18.48
C PHE A 36 13.58 5.71 18.64
N PHE A 37 14.11 6.39 17.62
CA PHE A 37 14.39 7.83 17.62
C PHE A 37 15.41 8.28 18.67
N ILE A 38 16.30 7.37 19.10
CA ILE A 38 17.41 7.71 19.99
C ILE A 38 18.58 8.21 19.12
N PRO A 39 19.00 9.49 19.22
CA PRO A 39 19.99 10.12 18.32
C PRO A 39 21.44 9.57 18.38
N SER A 40 21.66 8.37 18.90
CA SER A 40 22.98 7.70 18.94
C SER A 40 22.92 6.22 18.54
N THR A 41 21.74 5.69 18.22
CA THR A 41 21.55 4.30 17.77
C THR A 41 21.28 4.24 16.26
N ASN A 42 21.56 5.33 15.53
CA ASN A 42 21.49 5.40 14.09
C ASN A 42 22.68 4.66 13.46
N SER A 43 22.37 3.77 12.51
CA SER A 43 23.42 3.02 11.79
C SER A 43 24.11 3.87 10.73
N PHE A 44 23.41 4.89 10.21
CA PHE A 44 23.95 5.85 9.26
C PHE A 44 23.73 7.28 9.76
N GLU A 45 24.71 8.14 9.50
CA GLU A 45 24.53 9.58 9.70
C GLU A 45 23.43 10.08 8.75
N ASN A 46 22.51 10.90 9.29
CA ASN A 46 21.45 11.52 8.52
C ASN A 46 21.98 12.73 7.74
N VAL A 47 22.93 12.47 6.83
CA VAL A 47 23.52 13.44 5.92
C VAL A 47 23.12 13.11 4.49
N GLU A 48 22.94 14.13 3.66
CA GLU A 48 22.46 13.98 2.27
C GLU A 48 23.32 13.01 1.45
N ALA A 49 24.62 12.98 1.73
CA ALA A 49 25.58 12.08 1.08
C ALA A 49 25.30 10.58 1.33
N ASN A 50 24.67 10.24 2.45
CA ASN A 50 24.36 8.86 2.82
C ASN A 50 22.92 8.46 2.48
N TRP A 51 22.08 9.39 2.00
CA TRP A 51 20.70 9.08 1.63
C TRP A 51 20.67 8.14 0.42
N ILE A 52 20.02 6.99 0.58
CA ILE A 52 19.83 6.06 -0.53
C ILE A 52 18.95 6.76 -1.59
N LEU A 53 19.51 6.88 -2.81
CA LEU A 53 18.88 7.57 -3.95
C LEU A 53 18.64 9.08 -3.74
N GLY A 54 19.31 9.72 -2.77
CA GLY A 54 19.14 11.14 -2.45
C GLY A 54 17.80 11.47 -1.78
N VAL A 55 17.10 10.46 -1.24
CA VAL A 55 15.78 10.64 -0.63
C VAL A 55 15.90 10.73 0.87
N SER A 56 15.49 11.89 1.40
CA SER A 56 15.42 12.14 2.83
C SER A 56 14.57 11.08 3.55
N PRO A 57 14.96 10.63 4.76
CA PRO A 57 14.18 9.69 5.58
C PRO A 57 12.72 10.09 5.77
N LEU A 58 12.45 11.40 5.83
CA LEU A 58 11.11 11.96 5.96
C LEU A 58 10.25 11.77 4.69
N SER A 59 10.88 11.81 3.51
CA SER A 59 10.20 11.69 2.22
C SER A 59 10.11 10.23 1.74
N PHE A 60 10.70 9.28 2.46
CA PHE A 60 10.67 7.86 2.09
C PHE A 60 9.26 7.26 2.10
N GLY A 61 8.29 7.91 2.76
CA GLY A 61 6.89 7.48 2.77
C GLY A 61 6.26 7.34 1.37
N ALA A 62 6.69 8.15 0.39
CA ALA A 62 6.25 8.03 -1.00
C ALA A 62 6.79 6.75 -1.67
N ILE A 63 8.07 6.43 -1.44
CA ILE A 63 8.68 5.18 -1.91
C ILE A 63 8.01 3.98 -1.23
N GLY A 64 7.77 4.06 0.07
CA GLY A 64 7.04 3.03 0.81
C GLY A 64 5.63 2.79 0.25
N ALA A 65 4.94 3.84 -0.21
CA ALA A 65 3.66 3.69 -0.88
C ALA A 65 3.77 2.96 -2.22
N VAL A 66 4.79 3.26 -3.04
CA VAL A 66 5.03 2.52 -4.29
C VAL A 66 5.30 1.04 -4.01
N ILE A 67 6.14 0.74 -3.00
CA ILE A 67 6.42 -0.64 -2.56
C ILE A 67 5.12 -1.33 -2.11
N ASN A 68 4.25 -0.65 -1.37
CA ASN A 68 2.95 -1.18 -0.95
C ASN A 68 2.13 -1.67 -2.14
N PHE A 69 1.98 -0.84 -3.17
CA PHE A 69 1.20 -1.19 -4.35
C PHE A 69 1.83 -2.35 -5.11
N ILE A 70 3.15 -2.36 -5.27
CA ILE A 70 3.86 -3.44 -5.96
C ILE A 70 3.68 -4.77 -5.21
N VAL A 71 3.94 -4.78 -3.90
CA VAL A 71 3.80 -5.99 -3.07
C VAL A 71 2.35 -6.45 -3.01
N ALA A 72 1.39 -5.52 -2.83
CA ALA A 72 -0.02 -5.86 -2.80
C ALA A 72 -0.45 -6.52 -4.11
N ILE A 73 -0.06 -5.97 -5.26
CA ILE A 73 -0.38 -6.55 -6.57
C ILE A 73 0.29 -7.92 -6.75
N ALA A 74 1.58 -8.04 -6.43
CA ALA A 74 2.34 -9.28 -6.59
C ALA A 74 1.77 -10.41 -5.71
N VAL A 75 1.54 -10.14 -4.43
CA VAL A 75 1.00 -11.12 -3.48
C VAL A 75 -0.47 -11.41 -3.80
N SER A 76 -1.26 -10.42 -4.21
CA SER A 76 -2.63 -10.66 -4.65
C SER A 76 -2.71 -11.50 -5.92
N ALA A 77 -1.76 -11.36 -6.85
CA ALA A 77 -1.69 -12.18 -8.05
C ALA A 77 -1.28 -13.64 -7.75
N MET A 78 -0.49 -13.87 -6.71
CA MET A 78 -0.04 -15.20 -6.26
C MET A 78 -1.01 -15.87 -5.28
N GLY A 79 -1.81 -15.08 -4.57
CA GLY A 79 -2.74 -15.57 -3.55
C GLY A 79 -4.08 -16.06 -4.11
N ASN A 80 -4.91 -16.60 -3.22
CA ASN A 80 -6.22 -17.12 -3.59
C ASN A 80 -7.11 -16.01 -4.18
N PRO A 81 -7.95 -16.34 -5.19
CA PRO A 81 -8.91 -15.40 -5.72
C PRO A 81 -9.85 -14.91 -4.61
N PRO A 82 -10.25 -13.63 -4.61
CA PRO A 82 -11.11 -13.08 -3.58
C PRO A 82 -12.45 -13.86 -3.51
N PRO A 83 -13.03 -14.08 -2.31
CA PRO A 83 -14.28 -14.83 -2.13
C PRO A 83 -15.42 -14.26 -2.98
N LYS A 84 -16.35 -15.14 -3.42
CA LYS A 84 -17.49 -14.75 -4.27
C LYS A 84 -18.32 -13.60 -3.68
N GLU A 85 -18.54 -13.59 -2.36
CA GLU A 85 -19.26 -12.51 -1.68
C GLU A 85 -18.63 -11.12 -1.91
N VAL A 86 -17.29 -11.03 -1.90
CA VAL A 86 -16.57 -9.78 -2.19
C VAL A 86 -16.68 -9.40 -3.66
N GLN A 87 -16.69 -10.39 -4.55
CA GLN A 87 -16.90 -10.16 -5.99
C GLN A 87 -18.33 -9.65 -6.27
N ASP A 88 -19.33 -10.21 -5.60
CA ASP A 88 -20.75 -9.83 -5.73
C ASP A 88 -21.01 -8.42 -5.16
N LEU A 89 -20.30 -8.03 -4.09
CA LEU A 89 -20.32 -6.65 -3.57
C LEU A 89 -19.75 -5.65 -4.60
N VAL A 90 -18.64 -5.99 -5.26
CA VAL A 90 -18.07 -5.15 -6.32
C VAL A 90 -19.00 -5.10 -7.54
N GLU A 91 -19.65 -6.21 -7.89
CA GLU A 91 -20.53 -6.32 -9.05
C GLU A 91 -21.87 -5.59 -8.84
N SER A 92 -22.42 -5.62 -7.62
CA SER A 92 -23.59 -4.81 -7.22
C SER A 92 -23.29 -3.32 -7.14
N THR A 93 -22.06 -2.94 -6.79
CA THR A 93 -21.59 -1.54 -6.89
C THR A 93 -21.39 -1.12 -8.35
N ARG A 94 -20.94 -2.04 -9.22
CA ARG A 94 -20.74 -1.81 -10.66
C ARG A 94 -22.06 -1.62 -11.42
N TYR A 95 -23.08 -2.36 -11.02
CA TYR A 95 -24.42 -2.31 -11.57
C TYR A 95 -25.39 -1.90 -10.47
N PRO A 96 -25.55 -0.59 -10.19
CA PRO A 96 -26.51 -0.14 -9.20
C PRO A 96 -27.91 -0.57 -9.65
N LYS A 97 -28.53 -1.49 -8.92
CA LYS A 97 -29.92 -1.96 -9.16
C LYS A 97 -30.98 -0.89 -8.82
N GLY A 98 -30.76 0.39 -9.12
CA GLY A 98 -31.73 1.42 -8.73
C GLY A 98 -31.44 2.88 -9.06
N ALA A 99 -30.49 3.23 -9.93
CA ALA A 99 -30.24 4.64 -10.31
C ALA A 99 -30.87 5.02 -11.67
N GLY A 100 -32.03 4.45 -12.00
CA GLY A 100 -32.78 4.74 -13.22
C GLY A 100 -34.28 4.98 -12.99
N GLY A 101 -34.69 5.26 -11.74
CA GLY A 101 -36.09 5.36 -11.35
C GLY A 101 -36.38 6.51 -10.41
N ALA A 102 -35.99 7.72 -10.78
CA ALA A 102 -36.60 8.94 -10.25
C ALA A 102 -36.79 9.90 -11.43
N ILE A 103 -37.79 9.58 -12.25
CA ILE A 103 -38.34 10.52 -13.23
C ILE A 103 -38.81 11.76 -12.46
N ASN A 104 -38.32 12.92 -12.90
CA ASN A 104 -38.66 14.23 -12.38
C ASN A 104 -40.14 14.56 -12.56
N HIS A 105 -40.67 15.30 -11.58
CA HIS A 105 -41.83 16.21 -11.57
C HIS A 105 -43.17 15.72 -12.13
#